data_AF-A0A1V5B7A1-F1
#
_entry.id   AF-A0A1V5B7A1-F1
#
_cell.length_a   1.000
_cell.length_b   1.000
_cell.length_c   1.000
_cell.angle_alpha   90.00
_cell.angle_beta   90.00
_cell.angle_gamma   90.00
#
_symmetry.space_group_name_H-M   'P 1'
#
loop_
_entity.id
_entity.type
_entity.pdbx_description
1 polymer ?
#
loop_
_entity_poly.entity_id
_entity_poly.type
_entity_poly.pdbx_seq_one_letter_code
_entity_poly.pdbx_strand_id
1 'polypeptide(L)' 'MITTIDANGRIQLPLTIRYWLDLNEGDELAVDHLGDGTIILKKIDDSIRINETGHAKAAMEEPIHG' A
#
# COMPACT_ATOMS: atom_id res chain seq x y z
N MET A 1 1.44 -20.07 11.67
CA MET A 1 0.35 -19.43 12.43
C MET A 1 -0.67 -18.96 11.41
N ILE A 2 -1.93 -19.40 11.51
CA ILE A 2 -3.01 -19.01 10.60
C ILE A 2 -3.97 -18.15 11.41
N THR A 3 -4.20 -16.91 10.98
CA THR A 3 -5.27 -16.07 11.54
C THR A 3 -6.53 -16.29 10.72
N THR A 4 -7.66 -16.46 11.39
CA THR A 4 -8.98 -16.55 10.75
C THR A 4 -9.54 -15.17 10.45
N ILE A 5 -10.28 -15.05 9.34
CA ILE A 5 -11.08 -13.86 9.02
C ILE A 5 -12.40 -13.96 9.78
N ASP A 6 -12.82 -12.87 10.44
CA ASP A 6 -14.12 -12.82 11.10
C ASP A 6 -15.30 -12.66 10.10
N ALA A 7 -16.53 -12.69 10.59
CA ALA A 7 -17.74 -12.56 9.76
C ALA A 7 -17.85 -11.19 9.03
N ASN A 8 -17.07 -10.19 9.44
CA ASN A 8 -17.02 -8.87 8.84
C ASN A 8 -15.83 -8.70 7.88
N GLY A 9 -15.10 -9.78 7.58
CA GLY A 9 -13.92 -9.70 6.72
C GLY A 9 -12.67 -9.16 7.41
N ARG A 10 -12.63 -9.08 8.76
CA ARG A 10 -11.50 -8.52 9.50
C ARG A 10 -10.50 -9.59 9.88
N ILE A 11 -9.21 -9.24 9.80
CA ILE A 11 -8.09 -10.09 10.22
C ILE A 11 -7.42 -9.45 11.43
N GLN A 12 -7.30 -10.21 12.52
CA GLN A 12 -6.51 -9.78 13.67
C GLN A 12 -5.03 -10.10 13.44
N LEU A 13 -4.24 -9.05 13.21
CA LEU A 13 -2.79 -9.22 13.11
C LEU A 13 -2.22 -9.71 14.46
N PRO A 14 -1.40 -10.77 14.45
CA PRO A 14 -0.68 -11.22 15.63
C PRO A 14 0.10 -10.07 16.28
N LEU A 15 0.13 -10.06 17.62
CA LEU A 15 0.81 -9.01 18.40
C LEU A 15 2.27 -8.81 17.97
N THR A 16 2.97 -9.89 17.62
CA THR A 16 4.36 -9.84 17.13
C THR A 16 4.50 -9.04 15.85
N ILE A 17 3.56 -9.18 14.89
CA ILE A 17 3.59 -8.40 13.64
C ILE A 17 3.33 -6.93 13.93
N ARG A 18 2.38 -6.63 14.83
CA ARG A 18 2.12 -5.25 15.26
C ARG A 18 3.36 -4.58 15.85
N TYR A 19 4.09 -5.26 16.72
CA TYR A 19 5.32 -4.70 17.30
C TYR A 19 6.44 -4.53 16.28
N TRP A 20 6.66 -5.52 15.40
CA TRP A 20 7.73 -5.45 14.42
C TRP A 20 7.53 -4.35 13.37
N LEU A 21 6.27 -4.05 13.04
CA LEU A 21 5.92 -3.03 12.06
C LEU A 21 5.46 -1.71 12.72
N ASP A 22 5.55 -1.61 14.05
CA ASP A 22 5.06 -0.48 14.84
C ASP A 22 3.63 -0.05 14.46
N LEU A 23 2.71 -1.02 14.38
CA LEU A 23 1.30 -0.77 14.02
C LEU A 23 0.48 -0.39 15.26
N ASN A 24 0.09 0.87 15.30
CA ASN A 24 -0.68 1.48 16.36
C ASN A 24 -2.13 1.69 15.94
N GLU A 25 -3.00 1.88 16.94
CA GLU A 25 -4.40 2.17 16.67
C GLU A 25 -4.51 3.54 15.99
N GLY A 26 -5.24 3.60 14.87
CA GLY A 26 -5.35 4.81 14.05
C GLY A 26 -4.36 4.89 12.87
N ASP A 27 -3.37 4.01 12.79
CA ASP A 27 -2.47 3.95 11.63
C ASP A 27 -3.25 3.58 10.36
N GLU A 28 -3.01 4.30 9.27
CA GLU A 28 -3.55 3.97 7.95
C GLU A 28 -2.69 2.90 7.27
N LEU A 29 -3.35 1.89 6.70
CA LEU A 29 -2.71 0.84 5.89
C LEU A 29 -3.24 0.91 4.46
N ALA A 30 -2.33 0.99 3.49
CA ALA A 30 -2.64 0.74 2.10
C ALA A 30 -2.82 -0.77 1.86
N VAL A 31 -3.75 -1.11 0.97
CA VAL A 31 -4.07 -2.48 0.58
C VAL A 31 -3.77 -2.64 -0.91
N ASP A 32 -2.87 -3.57 -1.22
CA ASP A 32 -2.47 -3.90 -2.59
C ASP A 32 -2.64 -5.40 -2.87
N HIS A 33 -2.65 -5.77 -4.16
CA HIS A 33 -2.72 -7.15 -4.60
C HIS A 33 -1.48 -7.49 -5.45
N LEU A 34 -0.77 -8.57 -5.10
CA LEU A 34 0.41 -9.01 -5.85
C LEU A 34 0.07 -9.97 -7.01
N GLY A 35 -1.17 -10.47 -7.06
CA GLY A 35 -1.57 -11.62 -7.87
C GLY A 35 -1.92 -12.80 -6.97
N ASP A 36 -2.17 -13.98 -7.53
CA ASP A 36 -2.25 -15.31 -6.86
C ASP A 36 -3.06 -15.47 -5.56
N GLY A 37 -3.91 -14.50 -5.22
CA GLY A 37 -4.64 -14.45 -3.96
C GLY A 37 -3.85 -13.81 -2.80
N THR A 38 -2.66 -13.25 -3.08
CA THR A 38 -1.85 -12.53 -2.10
C THR A 38 -2.29 -11.08 -1.96
N ILE A 39 -2.63 -10.69 -0.72
CA ILE A 39 -2.91 -9.31 -0.32
C ILE A 39 -1.70 -8.76 0.44
N ILE A 40 -1.28 -7.54 0.10
CA ILE A 40 -0.21 -6.81 0.78
C ILE A 40 -0.83 -5.68 1.62
N LEU A 41 -0.38 -5.56 2.86
CA LEU A 41 -0.67 -4.42 3.73
C LEU A 41 0.59 -3.60 3.93
N LYS A 42 0.53 -2.29 3.66
CA LYS A 42 1.65 -1.36 3.80
C LYS A 42 1.26 -0.20 4.71
N LYS A 43 2.01 0.04 5.79
CA LYS A 43 1.81 1.23 6.65
C LYS A 43 2.08 2.49 5.83
N ILE A 44 1.15 3.43 5.88
CA ILE A 44 1.30 4.74 5.25
C ILE A 44 2.05 5.62 6.23
N ASP A 45 3.15 6.20 5.76
CA ASP A 45 3.92 7.18 6.52
C ASP A 45 3.52 8.56 6.00
N ASP A 46 2.78 9.34 6.80
CA ASP A 46 2.28 10.65 6.38
C ASP A 46 3.41 11.64 6.06
N SER A 47 4.63 11.37 6.55
CA SER A 47 5.83 12.15 6.21
C SER A 47 6.23 12.04 4.73
N ILE A 48 5.76 11.01 4.01
CA ILE A 48 6.10 10.71 2.61
C ILE A 48 4.99 11.16 1.64
N ARG A 49 3.86 11.69 2.11
CA ARG A 49 2.72 12.12 1.25
C ARG A 49 3.00 13.36 0.38
N ILE A 50 4.13 14.01 0.60
CA ILE A 50 4.76 14.93 -0.34
C ILE A 50 5.69 14.09 -1.20
N ASN A 51 5.32 13.80 -2.47
CA ASN A 51 6.19 13.50 -3.63
C ASN A 51 5.63 12.50 -4.67
N GLU A 52 4.32 12.30 -4.79
CA GLU A 52 3.76 11.42 -5.86
C GLU A 52 2.71 12.10 -6.76
N THR A 53 2.86 13.40 -7.04
CA THR A 53 2.02 14.11 -8.03
C THR A 53 2.78 14.68 -9.24
N GLY A 54 4.08 14.44 -9.34
CA GLY A 54 4.85 14.78 -10.54
C GLY A 54 5.36 13.50 -11.17
N HIS A 55 4.71 13.02 -12.23
CA HIS A 55 5.25 12.26 -13.37
C HIS A 55 4.10 11.50 -14.06
N ALA A 56 3.37 12.16 -14.96
CA ALA A 56 2.88 11.55 -16.22
C ALA A 56 2.05 12.56 -17.03
N LYS A 57 2.75 13.32 -17.89
CA LYS A 57 2.39 13.69 -19.28
C LYS A 57 2.82 15.13 -19.59
N ALA A 58 4.04 15.27 -20.09
CA ALA A 58 4.39 16.37 -20.97
C ALA A 58 5.30 15.84 -22.09
N ALA A 59 4.85 16.10 -23.32
CA ALA A 59 5.58 16.08 -24.59
C ALA A 59 6.33 14.80 -24.99
N MET A 60 5.67 13.96 -25.78
CA MET A 60 6.35 13.18 -26.82
C MET A 60 6.25 14.04 -28.08
N GLU A 61 7.36 14.66 -28.48
CA GLU A 61 7.50 15.36 -29.75
C GLU A 61 7.67 14.33 -30.88
N GLU A 62 7.00 14.51 -32.01
CA GLU A 62 7.42 13.90 -33.27
C GLU A 62 7.93 15.00 -34.22
N PRO A 63 9.20 14.95 -34.65
CA PRO A 63 9.73 15.90 -35.63
C PRO A 63 9.34 15.47 -37.05
N ILE A 64 8.44 16.20 -37.70
CA ILE A 64 8.22 16.03 -39.14
C ILE A 64 9.43 16.59 -39.91
N HIS A 65 10.13 15.67 -40.59
CA HIS A 65 11.17 15.98 -41.57
C HIS A 65 10.54 16.13 -42.96
N GLY A 66 10.98 17.14 -43.73
CA GLY A 66 10.84 17.20 -45.19
C GLY A 66 9.81 18.18 -45.71
#